data_AF-A0A3B8HVI8-F1
#
_entry.id   AF-A0A3B8HVI8-F1
#
_cell.length_a   1.000
_cell.length_b   1.000
_cell.length_c   1.000
_cell.angle_alpha   90.00
_cell.angle_beta   90.00
_cell.angle_gamma   90.00
#
_symmetry.space_group_name_H-M   'P 1'
#
loop_
_entity.id
_entity.type
_entity.pdbx_description
1 polymer ?
#
loop_
_entity_poly.entity_id
_entity_poly.type
_entity_poly.pdbx_seq_one_letter_code
_entity_poly.pdbx_strand_id
1 'polypeptide(L)'
;MLRNNILVFVKSMLMVQLFFVVLLAGVSLDINSIWQNDALVKRLPKAIQGMQINLNNEQAAELVRNANVALAGRNQWPWSGSTYFSRTWPQSLMTSNIQVLASADLTVTGKEEPDGLPGTFELPAIVQEESAPTLSTEELVQLKDSRVALYCTHSAETYTPDSGKPKLDGKRGLVNDAAREVVGSLRQQGVNAVFYDEIHDFPEYEKSYTNSRETVKRIIKEQEELAALFDVHRDHIPGMEKAETVKINGKPSARILIIVGTDERKPHPNWEENLAFA
;
A
#
# COMPACT_ATOMS: atom_id res chain seq x y z
N MET A 1 61.93 -14.15 -5.97
CA MET A 1 60.50 -13.80 -6.14
C MET A 1 59.56 -15.00 -6.25
N LEU A 2 59.97 -16.14 -6.82
CA LEU A 2 59.07 -17.29 -7.06
C LEU A 2 58.53 -18.01 -5.80
N ARG A 3 59.33 -18.06 -4.71
CA ARG A 3 58.98 -18.81 -3.48
C ARG A 3 57.84 -18.20 -2.67
N ASN A 4 57.68 -16.86 -2.70
CA ASN A 4 56.59 -16.19 -2.02
C ASN A 4 55.25 -16.34 -2.77
N ASN A 5 55.29 -16.40 -4.10
CA ASN A 5 54.07 -16.51 -4.91
C ASN A 5 53.42 -17.89 -4.77
N ILE A 6 54.22 -18.96 -4.65
CA ILE A 6 53.72 -20.31 -4.41
C ILE A 6 53.13 -20.43 -3.00
N LEU A 7 53.79 -19.82 -1.99
CA LEU A 7 53.27 -19.83 -0.62
C LEU A 7 51.94 -19.06 -0.52
N VAL A 8 51.83 -17.91 -1.18
CA VAL A 8 50.59 -17.13 -1.24
C VAL A 8 49.51 -17.91 -1.97
N PHE A 9 49.82 -18.57 -3.09
CA PHE A 9 48.86 -19.39 -3.83
C PHE A 9 48.32 -20.55 -2.99
N VAL A 10 49.19 -21.29 -2.29
CA VAL A 10 48.76 -22.38 -1.40
C VAL A 10 47.93 -21.84 -0.23
N LYS A 11 48.31 -20.70 0.35
CA LYS A 11 47.55 -20.06 1.43
C LYS A 11 46.18 -19.59 0.96
N SER A 12 46.08 -19.02 -0.23
CA SER A 12 44.82 -18.63 -0.85
C SER A 12 43.94 -19.84 -1.18
N MET A 13 44.51 -20.92 -1.68
CA MET A 13 43.78 -22.18 -1.93
C MET A 13 43.19 -22.74 -0.62
N LEU A 14 43.99 -22.77 0.46
CA LEU A 14 43.52 -23.23 1.77
C LEU A 14 42.45 -22.30 2.37
N MET A 15 42.58 -20.98 2.19
CA MET A 15 41.57 -20.02 2.65
C MET A 15 40.25 -20.15 1.90
N VAL A 16 40.30 -20.40 0.59
CA VAL A 16 39.09 -20.64 -0.22
C VAL A 16 38.43 -21.96 0.18
N GLN A 17 39.21 -23.03 0.41
CA GLN A 17 38.67 -24.30 0.91
C GLN A 17 38.05 -24.13 2.31
N LEU A 18 38.71 -23.40 3.22
CA LEU A 18 38.16 -23.10 4.55
C LEU A 18 36.87 -22.28 4.45
N PHE A 19 36.81 -21.31 3.54
CA PHE A 19 35.62 -20.51 3.28
C PHE A 19 34.44 -21.38 2.83
N PHE A 20 34.66 -22.31 1.89
CA PHE A 20 33.61 -23.23 1.45
C PHE A 20 33.17 -24.21 2.55
N VAL A 21 34.09 -24.68 3.39
CA VAL A 21 33.74 -25.52 4.54
C VAL A 21 32.89 -24.75 5.55
N VAL A 22 33.25 -23.49 5.85
CA VAL A 22 32.47 -22.62 6.76
C VAL A 22 31.12 -22.27 6.16
N LEU A 23 31.05 -22.04 4.86
CA LEU A 23 29.80 -21.73 4.16
C LEU A 23 28.86 -22.95 4.11
N LEU A 24 29.39 -24.13 3.78
CA LEU A 24 28.63 -25.39 3.84
C LEU A 24 28.17 -25.70 5.26
N ALA A 25 29.03 -25.49 6.27
CA ALA A 25 28.65 -25.63 7.68
C ALA A 25 27.58 -24.61 8.08
N GLY A 26 27.71 -23.33 7.71
CA GLY A 26 26.74 -22.29 8.03
C GLY A 26 25.37 -22.49 7.37
N VAL A 27 25.33 -23.07 6.16
CA VAL A 27 24.09 -23.38 5.45
C VAL A 27 23.46 -24.70 5.91
N SER A 28 24.28 -25.68 6.33
CA SER A 28 23.79 -27.00 6.73
C SER A 28 23.50 -27.12 8.24
N LEU A 29 24.09 -26.25 9.06
CA LEU A 29 23.86 -26.24 10.50
C LEU A 29 22.68 -25.34 10.81
N ASP A 30 21.61 -25.94 11.32
CA ASP A 30 20.56 -25.20 12.01
C ASP A 30 21.14 -24.70 13.35
N ILE A 31 21.68 -23.48 13.33
CA ILE A 31 22.30 -22.79 14.49
C ILE A 31 21.31 -22.69 15.66
N ASN A 32 20.00 -22.67 15.36
CA ASN A 32 18.94 -22.63 16.35
C ASN A 32 18.83 -23.97 17.11
N SER A 33 19.03 -25.10 16.41
CA SER A 33 19.04 -26.44 17.04
C SER A 33 20.28 -26.71 17.90
N ILE A 34 21.41 -26.04 17.61
CA ILE A 34 22.66 -26.16 18.38
C ILE A 34 22.56 -25.43 19.71
N TRP A 35 21.92 -24.25 19.73
CA TRP A 35 21.68 -23.50 20.97
C TRP A 35 20.61 -24.14 21.86
N GLN A 36 19.69 -24.92 21.29
CA GLN A 36 18.71 -25.71 22.06
C GLN A 36 19.28 -27.07 22.55
N ASN A 37 20.34 -27.59 21.94
CA ASN A 37 21.00 -28.84 22.35
C ASN A 37 22.16 -28.62 23.33
N ASP A 38 21.83 -28.66 24.63
CA ASP A 38 22.73 -28.46 25.78
C ASP A 38 23.97 -29.40 25.81
N ALA A 39 23.91 -30.54 25.11
CA ALA A 39 25.02 -31.52 25.03
C ALA A 39 26.16 -31.11 24.09
N LEU A 40 25.87 -30.33 23.04
CA LEU A 40 26.84 -29.92 22.02
C LEU A 40 27.62 -28.69 22.49
N VAL A 41 26.93 -27.75 23.13
CA VAL A 41 27.52 -26.58 23.80
C VAL A 41 28.56 -27.03 24.82
N LYS A 42 28.31 -28.11 25.59
CA LYS A 42 29.23 -28.69 26.59
C LYS A 42 30.50 -29.34 26.01
N ARG A 43 30.54 -29.67 24.71
CA ARG A 43 31.71 -30.28 24.04
C ARG A 43 32.71 -29.28 23.44
N LEU A 44 32.35 -27.99 23.40
CA LEU A 44 33.28 -26.94 23.00
C LEU A 44 34.45 -26.83 24.02
N PRO A 45 35.66 -26.44 23.60
CA PRO A 45 36.76 -26.24 24.53
C PRO A 45 36.39 -25.19 25.58
N LYS A 46 36.74 -25.42 26.86
CA LYS A 46 36.48 -24.47 27.98
C LYS A 46 37.02 -23.05 27.71
N ALA A 47 38.04 -22.91 26.87
CA ALA A 47 38.58 -21.62 26.44
C ALA A 47 37.58 -20.78 25.60
N ILE A 48 36.63 -21.43 24.92
CA ILE A 48 35.62 -20.80 24.06
C ILE A 48 34.27 -20.71 24.79
N GLN A 49 33.96 -21.69 25.66
CA GLN A 49 32.74 -21.70 26.50
C GLN A 49 32.70 -20.60 27.56
N GLY A 50 33.80 -19.86 27.76
CA GLY A 50 33.96 -18.85 28.80
C GLY A 50 34.29 -17.45 28.31
N MET A 51 34.20 -17.17 26.99
CA MET A 51 34.22 -15.79 26.51
C MET A 51 32.88 -15.13 26.86
N GLN A 52 32.66 -14.87 28.15
CA GLN A 52 31.68 -13.90 28.59
C GLN A 52 32.25 -12.52 28.28
N ILE A 53 31.74 -11.92 27.21
CA ILE A 53 31.98 -10.51 26.94
C ILE A 53 31.19 -9.74 28.01
N ASN A 54 31.85 -9.39 29.11
CA ASN A 54 31.27 -8.54 30.15
C ASN A 54 31.23 -7.10 29.61
N LEU A 55 30.15 -6.79 28.89
CA LEU A 55 29.87 -5.45 28.42
C LEU A 55 29.16 -4.70 29.55
N ASN A 56 29.76 -3.60 30.00
CA ASN A 56 29.02 -2.67 30.85
C ASN A 56 27.95 -1.94 30.00
N ASN A 57 27.00 -1.26 30.66
CA ASN A 57 25.88 -0.62 29.96
C ASN A 57 26.32 0.39 28.89
N GLU A 58 27.46 1.07 29.09
CA GLU A 58 28.01 1.98 28.08
C GLU A 58 28.56 1.23 26.87
N GLN A 59 29.34 0.17 27.08
CA GLN A 59 29.91 -0.66 26.02
C GLN A 59 28.83 -1.43 25.25
N ALA A 60 27.80 -1.91 25.94
CA ALA A 60 26.64 -2.55 25.32
C ALA A 60 25.85 -1.52 24.47
N ALA A 61 25.64 -0.32 25.01
CA ALA A 61 24.99 0.76 24.27
C ALA A 61 25.85 1.23 23.09
N GLU A 62 27.18 1.17 23.17
CA GLU A 62 28.10 1.57 22.10
C GLU A 62 28.16 0.51 20.99
N LEU A 63 28.16 -0.78 21.33
CA LEU A 63 28.03 -1.88 20.37
C LEU A 63 26.68 -1.83 19.63
N VAL A 64 25.59 -1.60 20.36
CA VAL A 64 24.27 -1.42 19.74
C VAL A 64 24.25 -0.15 18.91
N ARG A 65 24.90 0.95 19.32
CA ARG A 65 25.02 2.17 18.52
C ARG A 65 25.82 1.97 17.22
N ASN A 66 26.91 1.21 17.28
CA ASN A 66 27.75 0.93 16.10
C ASN A 66 27.05 0.01 15.10
N ALA A 67 26.14 -0.85 15.56
CA ALA A 67 25.32 -1.72 14.71
C ALA A 67 23.95 -1.11 14.35
N ASN A 68 23.53 -0.03 15.03
CA ASN A 68 22.19 0.53 14.91
C ASN A 68 22.25 2.06 14.89
N VAL A 69 22.28 2.58 13.67
CA VAL A 69 22.52 3.99 13.35
C VAL A 69 21.51 4.94 14.02
N ALA A 70 20.29 4.48 14.28
CA ALA A 70 19.25 5.28 14.93
C ALA A 70 19.56 5.67 16.39
N LEU A 71 20.45 4.94 17.07
CA LEU A 71 20.75 5.13 18.49
C LEU A 71 21.99 5.99 18.75
N ALA A 72 22.74 6.40 17.72
CA ALA A 72 24.02 7.10 17.85
C ALA A 72 23.91 8.55 18.41
N GLY A 73 22.71 9.12 18.45
CA GLY A 73 22.47 10.48 18.94
C GLY A 73 22.81 11.56 17.91
N ARG A 74 21.99 12.61 17.84
CA ARG A 74 22.00 13.65 16.78
C ARG A 74 23.30 14.43 16.60
N ASN A 75 24.21 14.44 17.58
CA ASN A 75 25.27 15.46 17.67
C ASN A 75 26.67 14.98 17.24
N GLN A 76 26.85 13.75 16.77
CA GLN A 76 28.16 13.25 16.29
C GLN A 76 28.14 12.76 14.83
N TRP A 77 27.17 13.20 14.03
CA TRP A 77 27.04 12.75 12.66
C TRP A 77 27.80 13.68 11.67
N PRO A 78 28.72 13.19 10.82
CA PRO A 78 29.53 14.05 9.94
C PRO A 78 28.78 14.59 8.71
N TRP A 79 27.48 14.28 8.56
CA TRP A 79 26.68 14.63 7.39
C TRP A 79 25.34 15.23 7.84
N SER A 80 25.33 16.52 8.16
CA SER A 80 24.18 17.24 8.71
C SER A 80 23.05 17.50 7.69
N GLY A 81 22.65 16.48 6.93
CA GLY A 81 21.50 16.51 6.03
C GLY A 81 20.31 15.81 6.68
N SER A 82 19.18 16.50 6.79
CA SER A 82 17.90 16.02 7.35
C SER A 82 17.24 14.88 6.56
N THR A 83 17.93 14.28 5.60
CA THR A 83 17.42 13.24 4.69
C THR A 83 17.62 11.81 5.21
N TYR A 84 18.41 11.63 6.27
CA TYR A 84 18.75 10.29 6.80
C TYR A 84 17.60 9.61 7.57
N PHE A 85 16.60 10.38 8.02
CA PHE A 85 15.36 9.87 8.61
C PHE A 85 14.16 9.99 7.65
N SER A 86 14.38 9.88 6.35
CA SER A 86 13.29 9.74 5.37
C SER A 86 12.54 8.42 5.57
N ARG A 87 11.28 8.37 5.15
CA ARG A 87 10.33 7.27 5.40
C ARG A 87 10.75 5.94 4.78
N THR A 88 11.78 5.97 3.94
CA THR A 88 12.36 4.82 3.25
C THR A 88 13.43 4.09 4.06
N TRP A 89 13.85 4.58 5.24
CA TRP A 89 14.92 3.95 6.04
C TRP A 89 14.57 2.51 6.50
N PRO A 90 13.38 2.24 7.05
CA PRO A 90 12.99 0.86 7.40
C PRO A 90 12.97 -0.06 6.18
N GLN A 91 12.55 0.48 5.03
CA GLN A 91 12.42 -0.26 3.78
C GLN A 91 13.79 -0.58 3.17
N SER A 92 14.70 0.38 3.17
CA SER A 92 16.09 0.24 2.70
C SER A 92 16.88 -0.75 3.55
N LEU A 93 16.70 -0.72 4.88
CA LEU A 93 17.26 -1.70 5.81
C LEU A 93 16.72 -3.11 5.59
N MET A 94 15.41 -3.24 5.31
CA MET A 94 14.82 -4.55 5.01
C MET A 94 15.33 -5.11 3.67
N THR A 95 15.45 -4.27 2.65
CA THR A 95 15.99 -4.70 1.33
C THR A 95 17.47 -5.06 1.37
N SER A 96 18.27 -4.45 2.24
CA SER A 96 19.70 -4.76 2.35
C SER A 96 19.99 -6.02 3.17
N ASN A 97 19.13 -6.38 4.12
CA ASN A 97 19.31 -7.55 4.99
C ASN A 97 18.63 -8.81 4.45
N ILE A 98 17.66 -8.68 3.54
CA ILE A 98 16.92 -9.81 2.95
C ILE A 98 16.90 -9.64 1.43
N GLN A 99 17.90 -10.20 0.74
CA GLN A 99 18.07 -10.10 -0.72
C GLN A 99 16.88 -10.67 -1.53
N VAL A 100 16.08 -11.56 -0.93
CA VAL A 100 14.83 -12.07 -1.53
C VAL A 100 13.79 -10.98 -1.77
N LEU A 101 13.73 -9.95 -0.92
CA LEU A 101 12.82 -8.81 -1.11
C LEU A 101 13.34 -7.79 -2.13
N ALA A 102 14.65 -7.77 -2.38
CA ALA A 102 15.27 -6.90 -3.38
C ALA A 102 14.97 -7.33 -4.84
N SER A 103 14.44 -8.55 -5.04
CA SER A 103 14.04 -9.07 -6.36
C SER A 103 12.56 -8.84 -6.67
N ALA A 104 11.78 -8.31 -5.73
CA ALA A 104 10.41 -7.85 -5.99
C ALA A 104 10.50 -6.40 -6.49
N ASP A 105 10.26 -6.22 -7.79
CA ASP A 105 10.33 -4.94 -8.51
C ASP A 105 9.43 -3.88 -7.85
N LEU A 106 10.00 -3.07 -6.97
CA LEU A 106 9.40 -1.87 -6.40
C LEU A 106 10.12 -0.67 -7.00
N THR A 107 9.81 -0.34 -8.25
CA THR A 107 10.16 0.96 -8.81
C THR A 107 9.25 2.03 -8.19
N VAL A 108 9.65 2.55 -7.03
CA VAL A 108 9.11 3.79 -6.46
C VAL A 108 10.02 4.92 -6.93
N THR A 109 9.68 5.53 -8.07
CA THR A 109 10.15 6.88 -8.41
C THR A 109 9.01 7.85 -8.13
N GLY A 110 8.99 8.38 -6.91
CA GLY A 110 8.10 9.46 -6.52
C GLY A 110 8.80 10.31 -5.46
N LYS A 111 8.89 11.62 -5.69
CA LYS A 111 9.37 12.58 -4.70
C LYS A 111 8.50 12.46 -3.44
N GLU A 112 9.14 12.36 -2.27
CA GLU A 112 8.45 12.53 -0.99
C GLU A 112 7.98 13.98 -0.90
N GLU A 113 6.67 14.20 -1.07
CA GLU A 113 6.02 15.39 -0.54
C GLU A 113 5.66 15.17 0.94
N PRO A 114 5.57 16.26 1.73
CA PRO A 114 5.31 16.15 3.16
C PRO A 114 3.97 15.45 3.40
N ASP A 115 3.77 14.93 4.62
CA ASP A 115 2.41 14.74 5.14
C ASP A 115 1.70 16.10 5.11
N GLY A 116 1.13 16.44 3.97
CA GLY A 116 0.04 17.37 3.91
C GLY A 116 -1.03 16.75 4.78
N LEU A 117 -1.25 17.36 5.95
CA LEU A 117 -2.62 17.57 6.40
C LEU A 117 -3.46 17.82 5.15
N PRO A 118 -4.64 17.19 5.00
CA PRO A 118 -5.48 17.43 3.83
C PRO A 118 -5.48 18.93 3.62
N GLY A 119 -4.99 19.36 2.45
CA GLY A 119 -4.91 20.78 2.16
C GLY A 119 -6.24 21.38 2.55
N THR A 120 -6.23 22.55 3.19
CA THR A 120 -7.47 23.30 3.40
C THR A 120 -7.94 23.81 2.05
N PHE A 121 -8.29 22.89 1.15
CA PHE A 121 -9.27 23.15 0.13
C PHE A 121 -10.54 23.35 0.93
N GLU A 122 -11.04 24.58 0.92
CA GLU A 122 -12.45 24.78 1.20
C GLU A 122 -13.19 23.95 0.15
N LEU A 123 -13.53 22.71 0.51
CA LEU A 123 -14.51 21.94 -0.26
C LEU A 123 -15.72 22.87 -0.36
N PRO A 124 -16.26 23.12 -1.58
CA PRO A 124 -17.41 23.97 -1.70
C PRO A 124 -18.45 23.49 -0.70
N ALA A 125 -18.92 24.40 0.16
CA ALA A 125 -19.96 24.08 1.10
C ALA A 125 -21.09 23.45 0.29
N ILE A 126 -21.56 22.27 0.69
CA ILE A 126 -22.73 21.66 0.07
C ILE A 126 -23.87 22.66 0.30
N VAL A 127 -24.19 23.43 -0.73
CA VAL A 127 -25.38 24.28 -0.73
C VAL A 127 -26.53 23.30 -0.85
N GLN A 128 -27.18 22.98 0.27
CA GLN A 128 -28.49 22.37 0.24
C GLN A 128 -29.44 23.41 -0.35
N GLU A 129 -29.62 23.40 -1.67
CA GLU A 129 -30.79 24.05 -2.25
C GLU A 129 -32.02 23.29 -1.73
N GLU A 130 -32.99 24.03 -1.17
CA GLU A 130 -34.21 23.50 -0.55
C GLU A 130 -35.08 22.68 -1.52
N SER A 131 -34.81 22.79 -2.83
CA SER A 131 -35.38 21.95 -3.87
C SER A 131 -34.24 21.33 -4.68
N ALA A 132 -34.24 20.01 -4.84
CA ALA A 132 -33.41 19.39 -5.87
C ALA A 132 -33.73 20.08 -7.22
N PRO A 133 -32.74 20.66 -7.93
CA PRO A 133 -32.99 21.24 -9.24
C PRO A 133 -33.62 20.16 -10.11
N THR A 134 -34.83 20.45 -10.59
CA THR A 134 -35.55 19.51 -11.46
C THR A 134 -34.97 19.70 -12.85
N LEU A 135 -34.39 18.65 -13.42
CA LEU A 135 -33.87 18.68 -14.79
C LEU A 135 -34.97 19.16 -15.74
N SER A 136 -34.65 20.13 -16.59
CA SER A 136 -35.54 20.58 -17.66
C SER A 136 -35.80 19.45 -18.66
N THR A 137 -36.86 19.59 -19.46
CA THR A 137 -37.19 18.60 -20.48
C THR A 137 -36.08 18.49 -21.52
N GLU A 138 -35.44 19.62 -21.85
CA GLU A 138 -34.30 19.70 -22.75
C GLU A 138 -33.06 18.98 -22.21
N GLU A 139 -32.73 19.14 -20.93
CA GLU A 139 -31.63 18.42 -20.27
C GLU A 139 -31.90 16.91 -20.20
N LEU A 140 -33.13 16.51 -19.89
CA LEU A 140 -33.52 15.10 -19.89
C LEU A 140 -33.40 14.47 -21.28
N VAL A 141 -33.71 15.21 -22.35
CA VAL A 141 -33.53 14.74 -23.73
C VAL A 141 -32.04 14.57 -24.06
N GLN A 142 -31.18 15.47 -23.60
CA GLN A 142 -29.72 15.35 -23.79
C GLN A 142 -29.11 14.19 -22.98
N LEU A 143 -29.60 13.96 -21.78
CA LEU A 143 -29.13 12.88 -20.90
C LEU A 143 -29.67 11.49 -21.29
N LYS A 144 -30.75 11.44 -22.09
CA LYS A 144 -31.40 10.19 -22.47
C LYS A 144 -30.48 9.22 -23.21
N ASP A 145 -29.60 9.75 -24.05
CA ASP A 145 -28.65 8.97 -24.84
C ASP A 145 -27.32 8.76 -24.08
N SER A 146 -27.07 9.57 -23.05
CA SER A 146 -25.89 9.45 -22.19
C SER A 146 -25.96 8.23 -21.29
N ARG A 147 -24.85 7.48 -21.22
CA ARG A 147 -24.73 6.30 -20.35
C ARG A 147 -23.80 6.54 -19.18
N VAL A 148 -24.18 6.03 -18.01
CA VAL A 148 -23.34 6.06 -16.80
C VAL A 148 -23.06 4.63 -16.35
N ALA A 149 -21.79 4.30 -16.13
CA ALA A 149 -21.39 2.99 -15.64
C ALA A 149 -20.77 3.10 -14.24
N LEU A 150 -21.08 2.14 -13.39
CA LEU A 150 -20.51 2.01 -12.06
C LEU A 150 -19.88 0.62 -11.93
N TYR A 151 -18.75 0.54 -11.25
CA TYR A 151 -18.10 -0.72 -10.87
C TYR A 151 -17.39 -0.55 -9.51
N CYS A 152 -16.87 -1.63 -8.95
CA CYS A 152 -16.05 -1.57 -7.74
C CYS A 152 -14.71 -2.28 -7.96
N THR A 153 -13.58 -1.59 -7.86
CA THR A 153 -12.27 -2.26 -7.82
C THR A 153 -12.13 -3.14 -6.57
N HIS A 154 -12.62 -2.68 -5.41
CA HIS A 154 -12.65 -3.46 -4.17
C HIS A 154 -14.05 -3.98 -3.88
N SER A 155 -14.50 -4.93 -4.70
CA SER A 155 -15.81 -5.57 -4.61
C SER A 155 -16.14 -6.20 -3.26
N ALA A 156 -15.15 -6.57 -2.45
CA ALA A 156 -15.39 -7.19 -1.15
C ALA A 156 -15.59 -6.17 -0.02
N GLU A 157 -15.41 -4.87 -0.25
CA GLU A 157 -15.55 -3.84 0.77
C GLU A 157 -16.96 -3.79 1.37
N THR A 158 -17.03 -3.76 2.70
CA THR A 158 -18.30 -3.69 3.44
C THR A 158 -18.16 -2.87 4.72
N TYR A 159 -19.27 -2.60 5.39
CA TYR A 159 -19.33 -1.80 6.61
C TYR A 159 -19.28 -2.70 7.85
N THR A 160 -18.31 -2.46 8.73
CA THR A 160 -18.11 -3.23 9.97
C THR A 160 -19.36 -3.29 10.86
N PRO A 161 -20.13 -2.19 11.06
CA PRO A 161 -21.35 -2.24 11.87
C PRO A 161 -22.38 -3.27 11.38
N ASP A 162 -22.48 -3.48 10.07
CA ASP A 162 -23.45 -4.37 9.44
C ASP A 162 -22.93 -5.79 9.25
N SER A 163 -21.66 -5.92 8.84
CA SER A 163 -21.07 -7.20 8.43
C SER A 163 -20.15 -7.83 9.50
N GLY A 164 -19.85 -7.11 10.58
CA GLY A 164 -18.88 -7.51 11.61
C GLY A 164 -17.41 -7.47 11.17
N LYS A 165 -17.13 -7.09 9.93
CA LYS A 165 -15.79 -7.00 9.34
C LYS A 165 -15.77 -5.97 8.20
N PRO A 166 -14.62 -5.39 7.85
CA PRO A 166 -14.52 -4.36 6.81
C PRO A 166 -14.50 -4.90 5.36
N LYS A 167 -14.39 -6.22 5.19
CA LYS A 167 -14.28 -6.90 3.88
C LYS A 167 -14.84 -8.33 3.91
N LEU A 168 -15.43 -8.81 2.82
CA LEU A 168 -15.91 -10.19 2.63
C LEU A 168 -15.13 -10.91 1.52
N ASP A 169 -14.08 -11.67 1.87
CA ASP A 169 -13.25 -12.34 0.85
C ASP A 169 -14.08 -13.24 -0.11
N GLY A 170 -13.84 -13.06 -1.41
CA GLY A 170 -14.50 -13.82 -2.48
C GLY A 170 -16.00 -13.58 -2.60
N LYS A 171 -16.53 -12.56 -1.92
CA LYS A 171 -17.95 -12.19 -1.94
C LYS A 171 -18.09 -10.69 -2.18
N ARG A 172 -19.27 -10.30 -2.65
CA ARG A 172 -19.64 -8.89 -2.76
C ARG A 172 -19.95 -8.35 -1.37
N GLY A 173 -19.25 -7.30 -0.98
CA GLY A 173 -19.56 -6.53 0.22
C GLY A 173 -20.66 -5.49 -0.04
N LEU A 174 -21.12 -4.82 1.02
CA LEU A 174 -22.22 -3.85 0.97
C LEU A 174 -21.92 -2.61 0.11
N VAL A 175 -20.66 -2.35 -0.28
CA VAL A 175 -20.32 -1.28 -1.24
C VAL A 175 -21.04 -1.48 -2.59
N ASN A 176 -21.25 -2.74 -3.00
CA ASN A 176 -21.96 -3.06 -4.24
C ASN A 176 -23.45 -2.70 -4.13
N ASP A 177 -24.03 -2.82 -2.95
CA ASP A 177 -25.42 -2.44 -2.72
C ASP A 177 -25.57 -0.92 -2.82
N ALA A 178 -24.63 -0.15 -2.25
CA ALA A 178 -24.57 1.29 -2.43
C ALA A 178 -24.45 1.70 -3.91
N ALA A 179 -23.58 1.02 -4.69
CA ALA A 179 -23.46 1.26 -6.12
C ALA A 179 -24.78 0.98 -6.89
N ARG A 180 -25.50 -0.09 -6.51
CA ARG A 180 -26.83 -0.39 -7.11
C ARG A 180 -27.87 0.68 -6.75
N GLU A 181 -27.86 1.20 -5.54
CA GLU A 181 -28.76 2.30 -5.14
C GLU A 181 -28.49 3.60 -5.92
N VAL A 182 -27.21 3.89 -6.21
CA VAL A 182 -26.85 5.03 -7.09
C VAL A 182 -27.38 4.81 -8.50
N VAL A 183 -27.22 3.61 -9.08
CA VAL A 183 -27.80 3.27 -10.39
C VAL A 183 -29.33 3.40 -10.38
N GLY A 184 -29.99 2.89 -9.34
CA GLY A 184 -31.44 3.02 -9.17
C GLY A 184 -31.89 4.48 -9.14
N SER A 185 -31.17 5.32 -8.38
CA SER A 185 -31.44 6.75 -8.27
C SER A 185 -31.25 7.49 -9.60
N LEU A 186 -30.16 7.21 -10.33
CA LEU A 186 -29.90 7.80 -11.65
C LEU A 186 -30.98 7.42 -12.67
N ARG A 187 -31.40 6.15 -12.68
CA ARG A 187 -32.48 5.67 -13.56
C ARG A 187 -33.83 6.33 -13.26
N GLN A 188 -34.13 6.59 -11.99
CA GLN A 188 -35.34 7.32 -11.60
C GLN A 188 -35.33 8.76 -12.13
N GLN A 189 -34.15 9.36 -12.31
CA GLN A 189 -33.95 10.68 -12.93
C GLN A 189 -33.88 10.62 -14.46
N GLY A 190 -34.11 9.46 -15.09
CA GLY A 190 -34.09 9.29 -16.54
C GLY A 190 -32.72 9.04 -17.16
N VAL A 191 -31.66 8.90 -16.35
CA VAL A 191 -30.29 8.62 -16.82
C VAL A 191 -30.11 7.12 -17.04
N ASN A 192 -29.54 6.73 -18.18
CA ASN A 192 -29.23 5.33 -18.46
C ASN A 192 -27.99 4.86 -17.71
N ALA A 193 -28.19 4.34 -16.50
CA ALA A 193 -27.09 3.86 -15.65
C ALA A 193 -27.00 2.31 -15.61
N VAL A 194 -25.79 1.74 -15.50
CA VAL A 194 -25.54 0.30 -15.37
C VAL A 194 -24.48 0.03 -14.30
N PHE A 195 -24.69 -1.02 -13.48
CA PHE A 195 -23.70 -1.50 -12.52
C PHE A 195 -23.05 -2.80 -13.01
N TYR A 196 -21.73 -2.82 -13.02
CA TYR A 196 -20.89 -3.96 -13.36
C TYR A 196 -20.40 -4.60 -12.05
N ASP A 197 -20.95 -5.76 -11.71
CA ASP A 197 -20.84 -6.37 -10.38
C ASP A 197 -19.76 -7.45 -10.29
N GLU A 198 -18.78 -7.48 -11.20
CA GLU A 198 -17.71 -8.46 -11.16
C GLU A 198 -16.86 -8.35 -9.89
N ILE A 199 -16.36 -9.48 -9.39
CA ILE A 199 -15.43 -9.52 -8.26
C ILE A 199 -14.01 -9.34 -8.79
N HIS A 200 -13.34 -8.26 -8.37
CA HIS A 200 -12.00 -7.93 -8.83
C HIS A 200 -10.91 -8.24 -7.81
N ASP A 201 -11.24 -8.27 -6.52
CA ASP A 201 -10.30 -8.32 -5.41
C ASP A 201 -10.10 -9.71 -4.78
N PHE A 202 -10.46 -10.77 -5.53
CA PHE A 202 -10.29 -12.18 -5.16
C PHE A 202 -9.83 -13.00 -6.38
N PRO A 203 -8.98 -14.04 -6.22
CA PRO A 203 -8.36 -14.53 -4.98
C PRO A 203 -7.22 -13.65 -4.47
N GLU A 204 -6.64 -12.82 -5.32
CA GLU A 204 -5.48 -11.99 -5.02
C GLU A 204 -5.90 -10.51 -4.94
N TYR A 205 -6.01 -9.98 -3.73
CA TYR A 205 -6.42 -8.59 -3.48
C TYR A 205 -5.51 -7.57 -4.19
N GLU A 206 -4.21 -7.84 -4.26
CA GLU A 206 -3.21 -7.00 -4.93
C GLU A 206 -3.46 -6.86 -6.44
N LYS A 207 -4.18 -7.81 -7.04
CA LYS A 207 -4.54 -7.78 -8.47
C LYS A 207 -5.84 -7.04 -8.75
N SER A 208 -6.54 -6.53 -7.73
CA SER A 208 -7.83 -5.82 -7.86
C SER A 208 -7.83 -4.76 -8.96
N TYR A 209 -6.88 -3.83 -8.95
CA TYR A 209 -6.75 -2.78 -9.98
C TYR A 209 -6.41 -3.33 -11.37
N THR A 210 -5.69 -4.45 -11.45
CA THR A 210 -5.38 -5.08 -12.75
C THR A 210 -6.63 -5.75 -13.32
N ASN A 211 -7.37 -6.47 -12.47
CA ASN A 211 -8.60 -7.15 -12.85
C ASN A 211 -9.69 -6.14 -13.23
N SER A 212 -9.88 -5.09 -12.43
CA SER A 212 -10.89 -4.06 -12.69
C SER A 212 -10.59 -3.27 -13.96
N ARG A 213 -9.31 -3.06 -14.30
CA ARG A 213 -8.91 -2.44 -15.57
C ARG A 213 -9.44 -3.19 -16.79
N GLU A 214 -9.47 -4.53 -16.76
CA GLU A 214 -10.02 -5.30 -17.88
C GLU A 214 -11.54 -5.12 -18.00
N THR A 215 -12.25 -5.01 -16.88
CA THR A 215 -13.66 -4.62 -16.85
C THR A 215 -13.86 -3.22 -17.42
N VAL A 216 -13.08 -2.22 -16.98
CA VAL A 216 -13.14 -0.85 -17.51
C VAL A 216 -12.94 -0.82 -19.03
N LYS A 217 -11.92 -1.51 -19.55
CA LYS A 217 -11.68 -1.60 -21.00
C LYS A 217 -12.87 -2.22 -21.75
N ARG A 218 -13.55 -3.19 -21.14
CA ARG A 218 -14.74 -3.82 -21.72
C ARG A 218 -15.92 -2.86 -21.68
N ILE A 219 -16.17 -2.18 -20.57
CA ILE A 219 -17.24 -1.16 -20.44
C ILE A 219 -17.09 -0.09 -21.53
N ILE A 220 -15.89 0.47 -21.70
CA ILE A 220 -15.62 1.52 -22.71
C ILE A 220 -15.90 1.02 -24.14
N LYS A 221 -15.73 -0.28 -24.41
CA LYS A 221 -16.02 -0.88 -25.72
C LYS A 221 -17.51 -1.21 -25.91
N GLU A 222 -18.19 -1.62 -24.84
CA GLU A 222 -19.59 -2.02 -24.86
C GLU A 222 -20.55 -0.82 -24.86
N GLN A 223 -20.18 0.25 -24.14
CA GLN A 223 -21.02 1.40 -23.91
C GLN A 223 -20.65 2.54 -24.88
N GLU A 224 -21.33 2.58 -26.02
CA GLU A 224 -21.37 3.80 -26.85
C GLU A 224 -21.95 4.96 -26.03
N GLU A 225 -21.43 6.18 -26.22
CA GLU A 225 -21.89 7.40 -25.53
C GLU A 225 -21.82 7.33 -23.98
N LEU A 226 -20.79 6.64 -23.47
CA LEU A 226 -20.48 6.63 -22.04
C LEU A 226 -20.09 8.04 -21.57
N ALA A 227 -20.95 8.67 -20.79
CA ALA A 227 -20.76 10.00 -20.21
C ALA A 227 -19.90 9.95 -18.94
N ALA A 228 -20.07 8.91 -18.11
CA ALA A 228 -19.30 8.77 -16.88
C ALA A 228 -19.09 7.29 -16.48
N LEU A 229 -17.94 7.03 -15.87
CA LEU A 229 -17.58 5.73 -15.29
C LEU A 229 -17.06 5.96 -13.87
N PHE A 230 -17.74 5.40 -12.87
CA PHE A 230 -17.37 5.55 -11.47
C PHE A 230 -16.85 4.24 -10.88
N ASP A 231 -15.70 4.33 -10.21
CA ASP A 231 -15.21 3.31 -9.30
C ASP A 231 -15.72 3.60 -7.88
N VAL A 232 -16.63 2.77 -7.39
CA VAL A 232 -17.31 3.00 -6.11
C VAL A 232 -16.53 2.30 -5.01
N HIS A 233 -16.03 3.09 -4.08
CA HIS A 233 -15.41 2.65 -2.84
C HIS A 233 -16.20 3.14 -1.64
N ARG A 234 -16.08 2.43 -0.51
CA ARG A 234 -16.46 3.03 0.77
C ARG A 234 -15.31 3.87 1.31
N ASP A 235 -15.66 4.83 2.14
CA ASP A 235 -14.64 5.58 2.87
C ASP A 235 -13.80 4.65 3.78
N HIS A 236 -12.52 4.98 3.89
CA HIS A 236 -11.61 4.38 4.84
C HIS A 236 -10.76 5.50 5.43
N ILE A 237 -11.18 5.99 6.60
CA ILE A 237 -10.41 6.98 7.34
C ILE A 237 -9.67 6.28 8.49
N PRO A 238 -8.36 6.01 8.36
CA PRO A 238 -7.58 5.41 9.43
C PRO A 238 -7.60 6.29 10.68
N GLY A 239 -7.97 5.72 11.83
CA GLY A 239 -7.94 6.41 13.11
C GLY A 239 -9.16 7.31 13.43
N MET A 240 -10.15 7.39 12.54
CA MET A 240 -11.41 8.08 12.82
C MET A 240 -12.50 7.07 13.18
N GLU A 241 -13.06 7.19 14.39
CA GLU A 241 -14.15 6.32 14.87
C GLU A 241 -15.53 6.77 14.37
N LYS A 242 -15.65 8.00 13.84
CA LYS A 242 -16.91 8.57 13.38
C LYS A 242 -16.82 8.95 11.91
N ALA A 243 -17.68 8.33 11.11
CA ALA A 243 -17.89 8.73 9.72
C ALA A 243 -18.53 10.12 9.67
N GLU A 244 -18.11 10.93 8.70
CA GLU A 244 -18.74 12.21 8.45
C GLU A 244 -20.13 11.98 7.84
N THR A 245 -21.15 12.62 8.43
CA THR A 245 -22.54 12.46 7.98
C THR A 245 -23.19 13.82 7.81
N VAL A 246 -24.16 13.87 6.91
CA VAL A 246 -25.04 15.03 6.70
C VAL A 246 -26.48 14.64 7.06
N LYS A 247 -27.32 15.61 7.41
CA LYS A 247 -28.76 15.38 7.58
C LYS A 247 -29.49 15.70 6.28
N ILE A 248 -30.18 14.70 5.72
CA ILE A 248 -31.08 14.85 4.57
C ILE A 248 -32.48 14.46 5.04
N ASN A 249 -33.45 15.37 4.93
CA ASN A 249 -34.83 15.16 5.39
C ASN A 249 -34.90 14.64 6.83
N GLY A 250 -34.06 15.18 7.72
CA GLY A 250 -33.99 14.79 9.14
C GLY A 250 -33.30 13.46 9.44
N LYS A 251 -32.86 12.71 8.42
CA LYS A 251 -32.16 11.43 8.59
C LYS A 251 -30.65 11.63 8.43
N PRO A 252 -29.81 11.01 9.29
CA PRO A 252 -28.37 10.97 9.04
C PRO A 252 -28.11 10.18 7.75
N SER A 253 -27.24 10.70 6.90
CA SER A 253 -26.90 10.12 5.60
C SER A 253 -25.40 10.25 5.36
N ALA A 254 -24.83 9.27 4.68
CA ALA A 254 -23.44 9.32 4.24
C ALA A 254 -23.27 10.42 3.18
N ARG A 255 -22.11 11.07 3.19
CA ARG A 255 -21.72 11.99 2.13
C ARG A 255 -21.16 11.20 0.95
N ILE A 256 -21.45 11.62 -0.27
CA ILE A 256 -20.78 11.12 -1.47
C ILE A 256 -19.66 12.09 -1.79
N LEU A 257 -18.46 11.55 -2.03
CA LEU A 257 -17.30 12.30 -2.49
C LEU A 257 -16.89 11.73 -3.85
N ILE A 258 -16.75 12.61 -4.85
CA ILE A 258 -16.16 12.25 -6.14
C ILE A 258 -14.68 12.63 -6.08
N ILE A 259 -13.82 11.62 -6.19
CA ILE A 259 -12.37 11.80 -6.13
C ILE A 259 -11.81 11.70 -7.54
N VAL A 260 -11.18 12.78 -8.01
CA VAL A 260 -10.49 12.82 -9.30
C VAL A 260 -8.99 12.84 -9.05
N GLY A 261 -8.28 11.81 -9.55
CA GLY A 261 -6.83 11.74 -9.45
C GLY A 261 -6.15 12.66 -10.47
N THR A 262 -5.10 13.35 -10.05
CA THR A 262 -4.27 14.19 -10.92
C THR A 262 -3.24 13.37 -11.71
N ASP A 263 -2.52 14.02 -12.62
CA ASP A 263 -1.42 13.43 -13.40
C ASP A 263 -0.07 13.39 -12.66
N GLU A 264 -0.01 13.80 -11.38
CA GLU A 264 1.24 13.87 -10.59
C GLU A 264 2.01 12.56 -10.53
N ARG A 265 1.30 11.42 -10.48
CA ARG A 265 1.93 10.09 -10.32
C ARG A 265 1.92 9.25 -11.59
N LYS A 266 0.94 9.47 -12.48
CA LYS A 266 0.75 8.69 -13.72
C LYS A 266 0.11 9.58 -14.78
N PRO A 267 0.40 9.36 -16.08
CA PRO A 267 -0.23 10.12 -17.15
C PRO A 267 -1.76 10.09 -17.04
N HIS A 268 -2.35 11.26 -16.83
CA HIS A 268 -3.79 11.49 -16.86
C HIS A 268 -4.04 12.84 -17.54
N PRO A 269 -3.75 13.00 -18.84
CA PRO A 269 -3.64 14.31 -19.51
C PRO A 269 -4.91 15.18 -19.44
N ASN A 270 -6.10 14.59 -19.25
CA ASN A 270 -7.37 15.32 -19.19
C ASN A 270 -8.02 15.26 -17.79
N TRP A 271 -7.23 15.16 -16.71
CA TRP A 271 -7.80 15.05 -15.36
C TRP A 271 -8.58 16.30 -14.94
N GLU A 272 -8.23 17.46 -15.47
CA GLU A 272 -8.94 18.73 -15.21
C GLU A 272 -10.37 18.71 -15.78
N GLU A 273 -10.60 18.03 -16.92
CA GLU A 273 -11.94 17.85 -17.48
C GLU A 273 -12.80 16.96 -16.57
N ASN A 274 -12.20 15.89 -16.01
CA ASN A 274 -12.86 15.05 -15.02
C ASN A 274 -13.15 15.82 -13.73
N LEU A 275 -12.26 16.72 -13.31
CA LEU A 275 -12.47 17.58 -12.14
C LEU A 275 -13.60 18.59 -12.38
N ALA A 276 -13.67 19.19 -13.57
CA ALA A 276 -14.74 20.12 -13.91
C ALA A 276 -16.12 19.45 -14.01
N PHE A 277 -16.15 18.14 -14.31
CA PHE A 277 -17.36 17.33 -14.30
C PHE A 277 -17.84 16.96 -12.87
N ALA A 278 -16.91 16.81 -11.92
CA ALA A 278 -17.15 16.31 -10.56
C ALA A 278 -17.66 17.40 -9.59
#